data_AF-A0A0L8AKM0-F1
#
_entry.id   AF-A0A0L8AKM0-F1
#
_cell.length_a   1.000
_cell.length_b   1.000
_cell.length_c   1.000
_cell.angle_alpha   90.00
_cell.angle_beta   90.00
_cell.angle_gamma   90.00
#
_symmetry.space_group_name_H-M   'P 1'
#
loop_
_entity.id
_entity.type
_entity.pdbx_description
1 polymer ?
#
loop_
_entity_poly.entity_id
_entity_poly.type
_entity_poly.pdbx_seq_one_letter_code
_entity_poly.pdbx_strand_id
1 'polypeptide(L)'
;MAIRLVLFFTITLSSLSLHSQIIDNDYSKIGEIQSDPHVRDKLPFQFFVNVDRDIVLIGYGIKPTKFVAYRLSDWSVVSSFDTKGYVSEAKSYFDEENNDIFYVKKSRGKSVFRVDFRTGYVEKMKCKETPKGCDFYNSKDKDYVSLWDQNYSDFYFFYKSYLIFNNRKSISLYKRINP
;
A
#
# COMPACT_ATOMS: atom_id res chain seq x y z
N MET A 1 66.99 18.19 -8.86
CA MET A 1 66.83 16.89 -8.18
C MET A 1 65.39 16.82 -7.72
N ALA A 2 64.55 16.07 -8.43
CA ALA A 2 63.10 16.16 -8.30
C ALA A 2 62.54 15.19 -7.24
N ILE A 3 61.61 15.73 -6.46
CA ILE A 3 60.89 15.13 -5.32
C ILE A 3 60.08 13.91 -5.77
N ARG A 4 60.13 12.82 -5.00
CA ARG A 4 59.09 11.77 -5.04
C ARG A 4 58.48 11.61 -3.66
N LEU A 5 57.38 12.34 -3.44
CA LEU A 5 56.45 12.12 -2.36
C LEU A 5 55.48 11.01 -2.82
N VAL A 6 55.58 9.82 -2.25
CA VAL A 6 54.62 8.73 -2.51
C VAL A 6 53.51 8.87 -1.47
N LEU A 7 52.42 9.53 -1.86
CA LEU A 7 51.17 9.58 -1.08
C LEU A 7 50.50 8.20 -1.21
N PHE A 8 50.58 7.39 -0.16
CA PHE A 8 49.73 6.22 0.00
C PHE A 8 48.30 6.69 0.28
N PHE A 9 47.50 6.79 -0.77
CA PHE A 9 46.06 7.01 -0.67
C PHE A 9 45.42 5.66 -0.32
N THR A 10 45.27 5.39 0.98
CA THR A 10 44.46 4.28 1.46
C THR A 10 43.00 4.59 1.16
N ILE A 11 42.53 4.14 0.00
CA ILE A 11 41.11 4.05 -0.33
C ILE A 11 40.54 2.98 0.61
N THR A 12 40.04 3.42 1.77
CA THR A 12 39.14 2.62 2.59
C THR A 12 37.86 2.45 1.79
N LEU A 13 37.78 1.33 1.05
CA LEU A 13 36.54 0.79 0.53
C LEU A 13 35.68 0.47 1.75
N SER A 14 34.94 1.45 2.22
CA SER A 14 33.79 1.23 3.10
C SER A 14 32.86 0.32 2.32
N SER A 15 32.81 -0.94 2.77
CA SER A 15 31.79 -1.91 2.42
C SER A 15 30.44 -1.34 2.83
N LEU A 16 29.90 -0.46 1.99
CA LEU A 16 28.47 -0.26 1.85
C LEU A 16 27.93 -1.62 1.45
N SER A 17 27.58 -2.41 2.46
CA SER A 17 26.65 -3.52 2.35
C SER A 17 25.33 -2.93 1.84
N LEU A 18 25.28 -2.72 0.53
CA LEU A 18 24.08 -2.56 -0.26
C LEU A 18 23.23 -3.77 0.07
N HIS A 19 22.32 -3.61 1.03
CA HIS A 19 21.22 -4.53 1.24
C HIS A 19 20.28 -4.39 0.05
N SER A 20 20.71 -4.85 -1.13
CA SER A 20 19.75 -5.17 -2.18
C SER A 20 18.98 -6.36 -1.64
N GLN A 21 17.84 -6.09 -1.02
CA GLN A 21 16.87 -7.15 -0.76
C GLN A 21 16.49 -7.70 -2.15
N ILE A 22 16.95 -8.92 -2.42
CA ILE A 22 16.84 -9.55 -3.73
C ILE A 22 15.38 -9.90 -3.91
N ILE A 23 14.71 -9.19 -4.82
CA ILE A 23 13.45 -9.66 -5.36
C ILE A 23 13.81 -10.86 -6.24
N ASP A 24 13.23 -12.01 -5.90
CA ASP A 24 13.48 -13.27 -6.59
C ASP A 24 13.29 -13.10 -8.12
N ASN A 25 14.12 -13.79 -8.91
CA ASN A 25 14.04 -13.80 -10.38
C ASN A 25 12.68 -14.30 -10.89
N ASP A 26 11.91 -14.95 -10.02
CA ASP A 26 10.52 -15.34 -10.23
C ASP A 26 9.54 -14.17 -10.43
N TYR A 27 9.95 -12.92 -10.20
CA TYR A 27 9.08 -11.74 -10.26
C TYR A 27 9.53 -10.74 -11.33
N SER A 28 8.58 -10.29 -12.15
CA SER A 28 8.77 -9.18 -13.08
C SER A 28 8.15 -7.91 -12.56
N LYS A 29 8.89 -6.80 -12.62
CA LYS A 29 8.36 -5.47 -12.29
C LYS A 29 7.35 -5.05 -13.36
N ILE A 30 6.13 -4.75 -12.95
CA ILE A 30 5.04 -4.33 -13.84
C ILE A 30 4.65 -2.86 -13.67
N GLY A 31 5.07 -2.22 -12.57
CA GLY A 31 4.81 -0.80 -12.35
C GLY A 31 5.64 -0.20 -11.23
N GLU A 32 5.73 1.13 -11.24
CA GLU A 32 6.29 1.93 -10.16
C GLU A 32 5.59 3.28 -10.09
N ILE A 33 5.24 3.68 -8.87
CA ILE A 33 4.79 5.03 -8.57
C ILE A 33 5.85 5.67 -7.69
N GLN A 34 6.33 6.83 -8.12
CA GLN A 34 7.10 7.70 -7.25
C GLN A 34 6.17 8.23 -6.15
N SER A 35 6.63 8.21 -4.90
CA SER A 35 5.90 8.81 -3.80
C SER A 35 5.53 10.25 -4.17
N ASP A 36 4.23 10.57 -4.20
CA ASP A 36 3.72 11.86 -4.63
C ASP A 36 4.44 12.99 -3.85
N PRO A 37 5.09 13.96 -4.52
CA PRO A 37 5.80 15.05 -3.87
C PRO A 37 4.89 16.02 -3.08
N HIS A 38 3.56 15.93 -3.23
CA HIS A 38 2.57 16.59 -2.37
C HIS A 38 2.11 15.73 -1.18
N VAL A 39 2.51 14.46 -1.15
CA VAL A 39 2.31 13.49 -0.06
C VAL A 39 3.64 13.21 0.66
N ARG A 40 4.65 14.07 0.44
CA ARG A 40 6.10 13.88 0.72
C ARG A 40 6.51 13.43 2.13
N ASP A 41 5.59 13.43 3.09
CA ASP A 41 5.83 12.98 4.48
C ASP A 41 4.83 11.93 4.98
N LYS A 42 3.98 11.38 4.10
CA LYS A 42 2.95 10.40 4.45
C LYS A 42 3.29 9.09 3.75
N LEU A 43 4.15 8.32 4.41
CA LEU A 43 4.40 6.93 4.01
C LEU A 43 3.07 6.19 3.86
N PRO A 44 2.91 5.37 2.80
CA PRO A 44 1.74 4.52 2.69
C PRO A 44 1.72 3.60 3.92
N PHE A 45 0.57 3.54 4.59
CA PHE A 45 0.46 2.85 5.87
C PHE A 45 -0.57 1.72 5.87
N GLN A 46 -1.34 1.59 4.78
CA GLN A 46 -2.34 0.55 4.57
C GLN A 46 -2.45 0.18 3.09
N PHE A 47 -2.62 -1.11 2.84
CA PHE A 47 -2.86 -1.70 1.51
C PHE A 47 -4.10 -2.56 1.59
N PHE A 48 -4.99 -2.44 0.62
CA PHE A 48 -6.13 -3.33 0.44
C PHE A 48 -6.13 -3.83 -0.99
N VAL A 49 -5.87 -5.11 -1.18
CA VAL A 49 -5.68 -5.73 -2.50
C VAL A 49 -6.81 -6.70 -2.77
N ASN A 50 -7.46 -6.59 -3.93
CA ASN A 50 -8.38 -7.59 -4.44
C ASN A 50 -8.01 -7.91 -5.90
N VAL A 51 -7.41 -9.09 -6.09
CA VAL A 51 -6.91 -9.54 -7.39
C VAL A 51 -8.06 -9.85 -8.36
N ASP A 52 -9.17 -10.36 -7.85
CA ASP A 52 -10.31 -10.75 -8.68
C ASP A 52 -11.03 -9.51 -9.26
N ARG A 53 -10.88 -8.37 -8.58
CA ARG A 53 -11.34 -7.04 -9.03
C ARG A 53 -10.24 -6.19 -9.68
N ASP A 54 -9.03 -6.73 -9.82
CA ASP A 54 -7.86 -6.05 -10.38
C ASP A 54 -7.57 -4.69 -9.71
N ILE A 55 -7.71 -4.59 -8.38
CA ILE A 55 -7.60 -3.33 -7.64
C ILE A 55 -6.69 -3.42 -6.42
N VAL A 56 -5.91 -2.34 -6.19
CA VAL A 56 -5.29 -2.04 -4.90
C VAL A 56 -5.68 -0.65 -4.43
N LEU A 57 -6.04 -0.54 -3.15
CA LEU A 57 -6.22 0.73 -2.46
C LEU A 57 -5.03 0.96 -1.53
N ILE A 58 -4.37 2.10 -1.68
CA ILE A 58 -3.23 2.49 -0.86
C ILE A 58 -3.63 3.69 0.00
N GLY A 59 -3.51 3.52 1.32
CA GLY A 59 -3.81 4.53 2.32
C GLY A 59 -2.59 5.38 2.66
N TYR A 60 -2.76 6.71 2.63
CA TYR A 60 -1.76 7.73 2.93
C TYR A 60 -2.26 8.69 4.00
N GLY A 61 -1.41 9.02 4.97
CA GLY A 61 -1.69 10.02 5.99
C GLY A 61 -2.69 9.62 7.07
N ILE A 62 -2.53 10.24 8.24
CA ILE A 62 -3.25 9.86 9.45
C ILE A 62 -4.62 10.57 9.55
N LYS A 63 -4.75 11.86 9.21
CA LYS A 63 -6.04 12.57 9.36
C LYS A 63 -6.11 13.85 8.50
N PRO A 64 -7.00 13.94 7.49
CA PRO A 64 -7.79 12.85 6.94
C PRO A 64 -6.88 11.76 6.35
N THR A 65 -7.34 10.51 6.40
CA THR A 65 -6.72 9.43 5.62
C THR A 65 -7.14 9.59 4.16
N LYS A 66 -6.15 9.76 3.28
CA LYS A 66 -6.31 9.74 1.82
C LYS A 66 -6.12 8.32 1.33
N PHE A 67 -6.95 7.88 0.40
CA PHE A 67 -6.74 6.65 -0.34
C PHE A 67 -6.57 6.96 -1.82
N VAL A 68 -5.71 6.19 -2.47
CA VAL A 68 -5.62 6.17 -3.93
C VAL A 68 -5.86 4.75 -4.41
N ALA A 69 -6.76 4.61 -5.36
CA ALA A 69 -7.11 3.35 -5.99
C ALA A 69 -6.32 3.19 -7.27
N TYR A 70 -5.66 2.05 -7.44
CA TYR A 70 -4.88 1.70 -8.63
C TYR A 70 -5.34 0.36 -9.19
N ARG A 71 -5.29 0.23 -10.51
CA ARG A 71 -5.46 -1.06 -11.17
C ARG A 71 -4.21 -1.92 -10.95
N LEU A 72 -4.37 -3.18 -10.58
CA LEU A 72 -3.23 -4.08 -10.30
C LEU A 72 -2.49 -4.48 -11.58
N SER A 73 -3.19 -4.64 -12.71
CA SER A 73 -2.59 -5.12 -13.95
C SER A 73 -1.56 -4.16 -14.56
N ASP A 74 -1.82 -2.86 -14.46
CA ASP A 74 -1.07 -1.82 -15.18
C ASP A 74 -0.66 -0.64 -14.29
N TRP A 75 -1.00 -0.67 -13.00
CA TRP A 75 -0.65 0.36 -12.02
C TRP A 75 -1.25 1.75 -12.32
N SER A 76 -2.25 1.83 -13.22
CA SER A 76 -2.95 3.07 -13.54
C SER A 76 -3.82 3.54 -12.37
N VAL A 77 -3.90 4.86 -12.19
CA VAL A 77 -4.78 5.47 -11.18
C VAL A 77 -6.24 5.28 -11.62
N VAL A 78 -7.06 4.72 -10.74
CA VAL A 78 -8.51 4.62 -10.90
C VAL A 78 -9.19 5.84 -10.31
N SER A 79 -8.92 6.14 -9.04
CA SER A 79 -9.48 7.31 -8.34
C SER A 79 -8.65 7.66 -7.11
N SER A 80 -9.01 8.76 -6.45
CA SER A 80 -8.53 9.08 -5.10
C SER A 80 -9.63 9.68 -4.26
N PHE A 81 -9.62 9.41 -2.96
CA PHE A 81 -10.64 9.90 -2.04
C PHE A 81 -10.09 10.14 -0.64
N ASP A 82 -10.67 11.13 0.04
CA ASP A 82 -10.34 11.43 1.44
C ASP A 82 -11.46 10.95 2.35
N THR A 83 -11.07 10.20 3.37
CA THR A 83 -11.97 9.90 4.47
C THR A 83 -12.06 11.12 5.39
N LYS A 84 -13.27 11.56 5.77
CA LYS A 84 -13.47 12.64 6.75
C LYS A 84 -13.15 12.17 8.18
N GLY A 85 -11.93 11.69 8.42
CA GLY A 85 -11.44 11.12 9.68
C GLY A 85 -10.14 10.34 9.54
N TYR A 86 -9.70 9.72 10.63
CA TYR A 86 -8.62 8.73 10.62
C TYR A 86 -9.19 7.34 10.41
N VAL A 87 -8.53 6.59 9.55
CA VAL A 87 -8.70 5.14 9.37
C VAL A 87 -7.38 4.49 9.78
N SER A 88 -7.42 3.67 10.83
CA SER A 88 -6.23 3.03 11.39
C SER A 88 -6.41 1.55 11.67
N GLU A 89 -7.63 1.05 11.52
CA GLU A 89 -7.97 -0.33 11.82
C GLU A 89 -8.13 -1.11 10.52
N ALA A 90 -7.56 -2.32 10.47
CA ALA A 90 -7.66 -3.30 9.38
C ALA A 90 -9.08 -3.88 9.17
N LYS A 91 -10.11 -3.25 9.74
CA LYS A 91 -11.51 -3.69 9.72
C LYS A 91 -12.25 -3.09 8.52
N SER A 92 -11.72 -3.31 7.32
CA SER A 92 -12.25 -2.73 6.08
C SER A 92 -12.37 -3.82 5.03
N TYR A 93 -13.46 -3.96 4.29
CA TYR A 93 -13.70 -5.08 3.37
C TYR A 93 -14.30 -4.63 2.04
N PHE A 94 -14.08 -5.40 0.99
CA PHE A 94 -14.75 -5.23 -0.31
C PHE A 94 -16.17 -5.81 -0.25
N ASP A 95 -17.16 -5.09 -0.76
CA ASP A 95 -18.55 -5.52 -0.77
C ASP A 95 -18.76 -6.72 -1.69
N GLU A 96 -19.42 -7.79 -1.23
CA GLU A 96 -19.55 -9.04 -1.97
C GLU A 96 -20.50 -8.94 -3.18
N GLU A 97 -21.47 -8.02 -3.15
CA GLU A 97 -22.49 -7.87 -4.20
C GLU A 97 -22.13 -6.76 -5.21
N ASN A 98 -21.46 -5.71 -4.75
CA ASN A 98 -21.09 -4.55 -5.54
C ASN A 98 -19.57 -4.49 -5.72
N ASN A 99 -19.10 -4.80 -6.92
CA ASN A 99 -17.67 -4.85 -7.23
C ASN A 99 -16.92 -3.55 -6.90
N ASP A 100 -17.60 -2.41 -7.02
CA ASP A 100 -16.98 -1.08 -6.91
C ASP A 100 -16.99 -0.52 -5.48
N ILE A 101 -17.57 -1.26 -4.52
CA ILE A 101 -17.76 -0.79 -3.14
C ILE A 101 -16.73 -1.38 -2.19
N PHE A 102 -16.18 -0.52 -1.35
CA PHE A 102 -15.27 -0.84 -0.27
C PHE A 102 -15.74 -0.17 1.03
N TYR A 103 -15.84 -0.93 2.10
CA TYR A 103 -16.21 -0.46 3.42
C TYR A 103 -14.98 -0.27 4.28
N VAL A 104 -14.84 0.92 4.87
CA VAL A 104 -13.68 1.29 5.69
C VAL A 104 -14.11 1.72 7.07
N LYS A 105 -13.66 0.99 8.10
CA LYS A 105 -14.00 1.32 9.47
C LYS A 105 -13.21 2.52 9.98
N LYS A 106 -13.91 3.51 10.56
CA LYS A 106 -13.25 4.59 11.33
C LYS A 106 -12.57 4.02 12.57
N SER A 107 -11.38 4.53 12.91
CA SER A 107 -10.60 4.15 14.11
C SER A 107 -11.34 4.28 15.44
N ARG A 108 -12.41 5.09 15.50
CA ARG A 108 -13.21 5.28 16.71
C ARG A 108 -14.70 5.25 16.39
N GLY A 109 -15.48 4.72 17.34
CA GLY A 109 -16.94 4.71 17.29
C GLY A 109 -17.53 3.61 16.40
N LYS A 110 -18.81 3.74 16.06
CA LYS A 110 -19.60 2.75 15.29
C LYS A 110 -19.87 3.19 13.85
N SER A 111 -19.04 4.08 13.30
CA SER A 111 -19.17 4.55 11.91
C SER A 111 -18.24 3.84 10.95
N VAL A 112 -18.70 3.71 9.71
CA VAL A 112 -18.00 3.15 8.56
C VAL A 112 -18.09 4.16 7.43
N PHE A 113 -17.08 4.18 6.57
CA PHE A 113 -17.16 4.83 5.27
C PHE A 113 -17.51 3.78 4.22
N ARG A 114 -18.61 3.97 3.51
CA ARG A 114 -18.90 3.24 2.27
C ARG A 114 -18.28 4.04 1.14
N VAL A 115 -17.39 3.41 0.40
CA VAL A 115 -16.62 4.06 -0.66
C VAL A 115 -16.91 3.38 -1.98
N ASP A 116 -17.31 4.16 -2.97
CA ASP A 116 -17.18 3.76 -4.37
C ASP A 116 -15.76 4.13 -4.81
N PHE A 117 -14.88 3.14 -4.93
CA PHE A 117 -13.48 3.39 -5.23
C PHE A 117 -13.23 3.66 -6.72
N ARG A 118 -14.24 3.55 -7.59
CA ARG A 118 -14.11 3.97 -9.00
C ARG A 118 -14.40 5.44 -9.17
N THR A 119 -15.44 5.94 -8.48
CA THR A 119 -15.80 7.36 -8.53
C THR A 119 -15.09 8.20 -7.48
N GLY A 120 -14.56 7.58 -6.43
CA GLY A 120 -14.01 8.26 -5.27
C GLY A 120 -15.08 8.81 -4.32
N TYR A 121 -16.36 8.46 -4.53
CA TYR A 121 -17.44 8.90 -3.67
C TYR A 121 -17.36 8.23 -2.30
N VAL A 122 -17.48 9.04 -1.23
CA VAL A 122 -17.38 8.58 0.16
C VAL A 122 -18.63 8.98 0.93
N GLU A 123 -19.33 7.97 1.44
CA GLU A 123 -20.48 8.12 2.32
C GLU A 123 -20.13 7.66 3.73
N LYS A 124 -20.57 8.39 4.76
CA LYS A 124 -20.42 7.98 6.16
C LYS A 124 -21.74 7.39 6.65
N MET A 125 -21.70 6.15 7.14
CA MET A 125 -22.86 5.44 7.67
C MET A 125 -22.57 4.76 9.01
N LYS A 126 -23.60 4.19 9.64
CA LYS A 126 -23.42 3.39 10.87
C LYS A 126 -23.05 1.95 10.51
N CYS A 127 -22.27 1.28 11.35
CA CYS A 127 -21.87 -0.11 11.10
C CYS A 127 -23.06 -1.07 10.95
N LYS A 128 -24.13 -0.87 11.71
CA LYS A 128 -25.36 -1.66 11.64
C LYS A 128 -26.06 -1.61 10.27
N GLU A 129 -25.77 -0.59 9.47
CA GLU A 129 -26.35 -0.39 8.14
C GLU A 129 -25.49 -1.04 7.04
N THR A 130 -24.34 -1.63 7.39
CA THR A 130 -23.48 -2.35 6.43
C THR A 130 -23.85 -3.83 6.37
N PRO A 131 -23.58 -4.53 5.26
CA PRO A 131 -23.89 -5.95 5.12
C PRO A 131 -23.30 -6.84 6.24
N LYS A 132 -22.07 -6.55 6.69
CA LYS A 132 -21.40 -7.27 7.79
C LYS A 132 -21.74 -6.73 9.19
N GLY A 133 -22.68 -5.80 9.29
CA GLY A 133 -23.07 -5.18 10.56
C GLY A 133 -21.90 -4.53 11.29
N CYS A 134 -21.86 -4.64 12.62
CA CYS A 134 -20.75 -4.13 13.43
C CYS A 134 -19.62 -5.16 13.64
N ASP A 135 -19.78 -6.36 13.11
CA ASP A 135 -18.88 -7.49 13.28
C ASP A 135 -17.99 -7.61 12.03
N PHE A 136 -17.08 -6.66 11.90
CA PHE A 136 -16.09 -6.60 10.81
C PHE A 136 -15.01 -7.69 10.90
N TYR A 137 -15.01 -8.49 11.98
CA TYR A 137 -13.99 -9.49 12.27
C TYR A 137 -14.54 -10.88 11.92
N ASN A 138 -14.39 -11.27 10.66
CA ASN A 138 -14.29 -12.68 10.33
C ASN A 138 -12.96 -12.87 9.58
N SER A 139 -11.94 -13.32 10.31
CA SER A 139 -10.60 -13.58 9.77
C SER A 139 -10.57 -14.69 8.72
N LYS A 140 -11.69 -15.42 8.55
CA LYS A 140 -11.86 -16.51 7.59
C LYS A 140 -12.24 -16.04 6.17
N ASP A 141 -12.67 -14.79 5.99
CA ASP A 141 -13.21 -14.27 4.72
C ASP A 141 -12.35 -13.13 4.12
N LYS A 142 -11.05 -13.10 4.45
CA LYS A 142 -10.16 -12.04 3.99
C LYS A 142 -9.64 -12.32 2.59
N ASP A 143 -10.41 -11.91 1.57
CA ASP A 143 -9.93 -11.79 0.18
C ASP A 143 -8.97 -10.61 -0.03
N TYR A 144 -8.49 -10.01 1.06
CA TYR A 144 -7.53 -8.92 1.08
C TYR A 144 -6.72 -8.97 2.37
N VAL A 145 -5.44 -8.60 2.29
CA VAL A 145 -4.59 -8.47 3.47
C VAL A 145 -4.38 -6.98 3.75
N SER A 146 -4.69 -6.56 4.97
CA SER A 146 -4.39 -5.22 5.48
C SER A 146 -3.15 -5.28 6.35
N LEU A 147 -2.04 -4.78 5.86
CA LEU A 147 -0.83 -4.56 6.66
C LEU A 147 -0.84 -3.16 7.25
N TRP A 148 -0.59 -3.08 8.55
CA TRP A 148 -0.34 -1.84 9.28
C TRP A 148 0.95 -2.06 10.07
N ASP A 149 2.00 -1.30 9.75
CA ASP A 149 3.19 -1.27 10.59
C ASP A 149 3.83 0.12 10.52
N GLN A 150 4.01 0.75 11.68
CA GLN A 150 4.64 2.06 11.80
C GLN A 150 6.16 1.99 11.79
N ASN A 151 6.75 0.79 11.88
CA ASN A 151 8.18 0.60 12.14
C ASN A 151 9.03 0.19 10.93
N TYR A 152 8.44 -0.15 9.79
CA TYR A 152 9.22 -0.54 8.61
C TYR A 152 9.34 0.59 7.59
N SER A 153 10.58 1.06 7.39
CA SER A 153 10.97 2.01 6.35
C SER A 153 10.69 1.47 4.96
N ASP A 154 11.01 0.19 4.79
CA ASP A 154 10.92 -0.56 3.56
C ASP A 154 10.20 -1.86 3.88
N PHE A 155 9.22 -2.25 3.06
CA PHE A 155 8.51 -3.49 3.28
C PHE A 155 8.11 -4.17 1.98
N TYR A 156 8.03 -5.48 2.07
CA TYR A 156 7.47 -6.36 1.05
C TYR A 156 6.09 -6.83 1.45
N PHE A 157 5.19 -6.80 0.49
CA PHE A 157 3.85 -7.33 0.62
C PHE A 157 3.62 -8.36 -0.49
N PHE A 158 3.47 -9.62 -0.11
CA PHE A 158 3.16 -10.72 -1.03
C PHE A 158 1.67 -11.05 -0.93
N TYR A 159 0.98 -11.08 -2.08
CA TYR A 159 -0.42 -11.47 -2.14
C TYR A 159 -0.75 -12.17 -3.46
N LYS A 160 -1.19 -13.43 -3.38
CA LYS A 160 -1.34 -14.33 -4.53
C LYS A 160 -0.05 -14.26 -5.40
N SER A 161 -0.16 -13.88 -6.67
CA SER A 161 0.97 -13.75 -7.61
C SER A 161 1.63 -12.37 -7.61
N TYR A 162 1.30 -11.46 -6.68
CA TYR A 162 1.78 -10.08 -6.67
C TYR A 162 2.70 -9.81 -5.50
N LEU A 163 3.70 -8.97 -5.75
CA LEU A 163 4.60 -8.40 -4.75
C LEU A 163 4.54 -6.87 -4.84
N ILE A 164 4.15 -6.20 -3.77
CA ILE A 164 4.27 -4.75 -3.61
C ILE A 164 5.49 -4.46 -2.75
N PHE A 165 6.41 -3.66 -3.26
CA PHE A 165 7.60 -3.22 -2.56
C PHE A 165 7.55 -1.71 -2.37
N ASN A 166 7.62 -1.25 -1.12
CA ASN A 166 7.74 0.17 -0.80
C ASN A 166 9.12 0.44 -0.21
N ASN A 167 9.83 1.44 -0.73
CA ASN A 167 11.17 1.83 -0.28
C ASN A 167 11.26 3.31 0.17
N ARG A 168 10.15 3.87 0.67
CA ARG A 168 9.90 5.29 1.01
C ARG A 168 9.84 6.25 -0.17
N LYS A 169 10.63 6.03 -1.21
CA LYS A 169 10.70 6.90 -2.41
C LYS A 169 9.74 6.45 -3.49
N SER A 170 9.45 5.16 -3.54
CA SER A 170 8.55 4.60 -4.53
C SER A 170 7.82 3.39 -3.99
N ILE A 171 6.69 3.10 -4.64
CA ILE A 171 5.96 1.86 -4.51
C ILE A 171 6.06 1.14 -5.85
N SER A 172 6.78 0.03 -5.87
CA SER A 172 6.95 -0.83 -7.03
C SER A 172 6.02 -2.04 -6.93
N LEU A 173 5.40 -2.39 -8.05
CA LEU A 173 4.58 -3.59 -8.18
C LEU A 173 5.29 -4.62 -9.06
N TYR A 174 5.30 -5.86 -8.59
CA TYR A 174 5.84 -7.00 -9.29
C TYR A 174 4.77 -8.09 -9.41
N LYS A 175 4.84 -8.86 -10.49
CA LYS A 175 4.00 -10.03 -10.75
C LYS A 175 4.88 -11.26 -10.97
N ARG A 176 4.48 -12.39 -10.39
CA ARG A 176 5.17 -13.67 -10.56
C ARG A 176 5.10 -14.12 -12.03
N ILE A 177 6.25 -14.53 -12.57
CA ILE A 177 6.42 -14.95 -13.97
C ILE A 177 5.83 -16.36 -14.18
N ASN A 178 6.07 -17.25 -13.22
CA ASN A 178 5.55 -18.62 -13.21
C ASN A 178 4.58 -18.80 -12.03
N PRO A 179 3.25 -18.76 -12.26
CA PRO A 179 2.24 -18.89 -11.21
C PRO A 179 2.18 -20.29 -10.62
#